data_AF-A0A067DUX6-F1
#
_entry.id   AF-A0A067DUX6-F1
#
_cell.length_a   1.000
_cell.length_b   1.000
_cell.length_c   1.000
_cell.angle_alpha   90.00
_cell.angle_beta   90.00
_cell.angle_gamma   90.00
#
_symmetry.space_group_name_H-M   'P 1'
#
loop_
_entity.id
_entity.type
_entity.pdbx_description
1 polymer ?
#
loop_
_entity_poly.entity_id
_entity_poly.type
_entity_poly.pdbx_seq_one_letter_code
_entity_poly.pdbx_strand_id
1 'polypeptide(L)' 'CTDHDNYDYRLVGVVEHLGTMRGGHYVAYVRGGPKNKVKAKKESVGGVWYHASDVYVREVSLEEVLRCEAYILFYEKI' A
#
# COMPACT_ATOMS: atom_id res chain seq x y z
N CYS A 1 -8.95 27.74 21.52
CA CYS A 1 -7.60 27.40 21.03
C CYS A 1 -7.70 26.00 20.43
N THR A 2 -7.92 25.88 19.13
CA THR A 2 -7.95 24.58 18.46
C THR A 2 -6.84 24.61 17.43
N ASP A 3 -5.64 24.20 17.84
CA ASP A 3 -4.61 23.78 16.89
C ASP A 3 -5.23 22.67 16.06
N HIS A 4 -5.63 23.00 14.84
CA HIS A 4 -6.01 22.03 13.84
C HIS A 4 -4.72 21.45 13.30
N ASP A 5 -4.08 20.60 14.09
CA ASP A 5 -3.01 19.75 13.58
C ASP A 5 -3.60 18.91 12.46
N ASN A 6 -3.07 19.10 11.26
CA ASN A 6 -3.50 18.36 10.10
C ASN A 6 -2.96 16.92 10.22
N TYR A 7 -3.85 15.97 10.48
CA TYR A 7 -3.52 14.55 10.64
C TYR A 7 -3.59 13.83 9.30
N ASP A 8 -2.76 14.26 8.36
CA ASP A 8 -2.65 13.63 7.05
C ASP A 8 -1.74 12.40 7.13
N TYR A 9 -2.26 11.26 6.66
CA TYR A 9 -1.55 10.00 6.60
C TYR A 9 -1.58 9.44 5.18
N ARG A 10 -0.48 8.78 4.80
CA ARG A 10 -0.35 8.11 3.51
C ARG A 10 -0.28 6.61 3.72
N LEU A 11 -1.11 5.87 2.97
CA LEU A 11 -1.02 4.41 2.94
C LEU A 11 0.31 3.99 2.29
N VAL A 12 1.07 3.17 3.00
CA VAL A 12 2.36 2.63 2.55
C VAL A 12 2.35 1.11 2.40
N GLY A 13 1.44 0.41 3.07
CA GLY A 13 1.29 -1.03 2.92
C GLY A 13 -0.05 -1.57 3.41
N VAL A 14 -0.46 -2.69 2.83
CA VAL A 14 -1.67 -3.44 3.20
C VAL A 14 -1.29 -4.92 3.31
N VAL A 15 -1.75 -5.59 4.35
CA VAL A 15 -1.69 -7.05 4.45
C VAL A 15 -3.09 -7.57 4.29
N GLU A 16 -3.25 -8.57 3.43
CA GLU A 16 -4.50 -9.28 3.18
C GLU A 16 -4.34 -10.73 3.65
N HIS A 17 -5.35 -11.23 4.35
CA HIS A 17 -5.40 -12.62 4.81
C HIS A 17 -6.35 -13.42 3.93
N LEU A 18 -5.78 -14.29 3.11
CA LEU A 18 -6.50 -15.18 2.21
C LEU A 18 -6.78 -16.51 2.93
N GLY A 19 -7.96 -16.65 3.54
CA GLY A 19 -8.35 -17.91 4.14
C GLY A 19 -9.43 -17.79 5.20
N THR A 20 -9.44 -18.74 6.12
CA THR A 20 -10.44 -18.84 7.18
C THR A 20 -9.80 -18.64 8.55
N MET A 21 -10.61 -18.57 9.60
CA MET A 21 -10.12 -18.52 10.98
C MET A 21 -9.31 -19.77 11.41
N ARG A 22 -9.36 -20.86 10.64
CA ARG A 22 -8.59 -22.10 10.90
C ARG A 22 -7.23 -22.13 10.20
N GLY A 23 -6.96 -21.16 9.32
CA GLY A 23 -5.75 -21.09 8.53
C GLY A 23 -5.99 -20.36 7.21
N GLY A 24 -4.89 -19.86 6.64
CA GLY A 24 -4.89 -19.09 5.42
C GLY A 24 -3.47 -18.70 5.02
N HIS A 25 -3.38 -17.76 4.09
CA HIS A 25 -2.14 -17.24 3.55
C HIS A 25 -2.13 -15.72 3.63
N TYR A 26 -1.00 -15.14 4.03
CA TYR A 26 -0.85 -13.70 4.10
C TYR A 26 -0.11 -13.18 2.88
N VAL A 27 -0.70 -12.19 2.22
CA VAL A 27 -0.05 -11.45 1.14
C VAL A 27 0.07 -9.98 1.52
N ALA A 28 1.07 -9.31 0.94
CA ALA A 28 1.32 -7.91 1.23
C ALA A 28 1.30 -7.06 -0.05
N TYR A 29 0.59 -5.95 0.00
CA TYR A 29 0.65 -4.87 -0.97
C TYR A 29 1.55 -3.77 -0.40
N VAL A 30 2.62 -3.40 -1.12
CA VAL A 30 3.61 -2.45 -0.64
C VAL A 30 3.81 -1.32 -1.63
N ARG A 31 3.82 -0.09 -1.13
CA ARG A 31 4.11 1.09 -1.94
C ARG A 31 5.61 1.15 -2.23
N GLY A 32 5.95 1.22 -3.51
CA GLY A 32 7.31 1.46 -3.98
C GLY A 32 7.82 2.82 -3.51
N GLY A 33 9.09 2.84 -3.10
CA GLY A 33 9.78 4.07 -2.71
C GLY A 33 9.84 5.09 -3.86
N PRO A 34 10.12 6.37 -3.55
CA PRO A 34 10.21 7.42 -4.56
C PRO A 34 11.30 7.10 -5.58
N LYS A 35 10.90 6.70 -6.79
CA LYS A 35 11.83 6.60 -7.92
C LYS A 35 12.40 8.02 -8.16
N ASN A 36 13.73 8.14 -8.33
CA ASN A 36 14.44 9.39 -8.57
C ASN A 36 13.61 10.39 -9.40
N LYS A 37 13.46 11.62 -8.88
CA LYS A 37 12.55 12.71 -9.32
C LYS A 37 12.64 13.14 -10.80
N VAL A 38 13.45 12.47 -11.61
CA VAL A 38 13.80 12.87 -12.98
C VAL A 38 12.76 12.42 -14.02
N LYS A 39 11.92 11.41 -13.72
CA LYS A 39 10.90 10.89 -14.67
C LYS A 39 9.44 10.98 -14.20
N ALA A 40 9.18 11.47 -12.98
CA ALA A 40 7.87 11.42 -12.34
C ALA A 40 6.97 12.65 -12.63
N LYS A 41 7.03 13.22 -13.84
CA LYS A 41 6.21 14.38 -14.20
C LYS A 41 4.88 14.04 -14.86
N LYS A 42 4.51 12.76 -15.00
CA LYS A 42 3.26 12.43 -15.73
C LYS A 42 2.44 11.22 -15.31
N GLU A 43 2.88 10.36 -14.38
CA GLU A 43 2.08 9.18 -14.04
C GLU A 43 1.96 8.98 -12.53
N SER A 44 0.70 9.12 -12.10
CA SER A 44 0.07 8.75 -10.83
C SER A 44 0.53 9.44 -9.53
N VAL A 45 -0.45 10.07 -8.87
CA VAL A 45 -0.43 10.56 -7.48
C VAL A 45 -0.10 9.44 -6.46
N GLY A 46 0.01 8.19 -6.91
CA GLY A 46 -0.01 6.98 -6.09
C GLY A 46 1.32 6.24 -5.89
N GLY A 47 2.40 6.60 -6.58
CA GLY A 47 3.60 5.74 -6.60
C GLY A 47 3.34 4.37 -7.25
N VAL A 48 4.38 3.58 -7.45
CA VAL A 48 4.24 2.19 -7.93
C VAL A 48 3.84 1.30 -6.76
N TRP A 49 2.99 0.29 -6.97
CA TRP A 49 2.61 -0.69 -5.94
C TRP A 49 3.06 -2.08 -6.33
N TYR A 50 3.31 -2.92 -5.33
CA TYR A 50 3.70 -4.32 -5.53
C TYR A 50 2.85 -5.23 -4.69
N HIS A 51 2.43 -6.35 -5.26
CA HIS A 51 1.84 -7.48 -4.55
C HIS A 51 2.92 -8.54 -4.32
N ALA A 52 3.16 -8.86 -3.06
CA ALA A 52 4.12 -9.84 -2.59
C ALA A 52 3.39 -11.01 -1.92
N SER A 53 3.54 -12.20 -2.50
CA SER A 53 3.10 -13.48 -1.94
C SER A 53 4.31 -14.41 -1.87
N ASP A 54 4.88 -14.55 -0.67
CA ASP A 54 6.15 -15.25 -0.43
C ASP A 54 7.27 -14.83 -1.39
N VAL A 55 7.67 -15.75 -2.28
CA VAL A 55 8.74 -15.56 -3.27
C VAL A 55 8.26 -14.85 -4.54
N TYR A 56 6.95 -14.68 -4.72
CA TYR A 56 6.36 -14.08 -5.92
C TYR A 56 6.01 -12.63 -5.68
N VAL A 57 6.75 -11.74 -6.34
CA VAL A 57 6.54 -10.28 -6.29
C VAL A 57 6.21 -9.77 -7.68
N ARG A 58 5.12 -9.01 -7.80
CA ARG A 58 4.70 -8.38 -9.06
C ARG A 58 4.24 -6.95 -8.84
N GLU A 59 4.41 -6.11 -9.85
CA GLU A 59 3.83 -4.76 -9.88
C GLU A 59 2.31 -4.83 -10.01
N VAL A 60 1.60 -3.96 -9.30
CA VAL A 60 0.13 -3.88 -9.28
C VAL A 60 -0.33 -2.43 -9.31
N SER A 61 -1.58 -2.21 -9.72
CA SER A 61 -2.17 -0.88 -9.73
C SER A 61 -2.68 -0.49 -8.35
N LEU A 62 -2.88 0.81 -8.10
CA LEU A 62 -3.47 1.28 -6.85
C LEU A 62 -4.91 0.77 -6.69
N GLU A 63 -5.65 0.65 -7.79
CA GLU A 63 -7.02 0.15 -7.80
C GLU A 63 -7.10 -1.30 -7.33
N GLU A 64 -6.11 -2.13 -7.64
CA GLU A 64 -6.01 -3.50 -7.12
C GLU A 64 -5.79 -3.48 -5.60
N VAL A 65 -4.85 -2.65 -5.12
CA VAL A 65 -4.56 -2.49 -3.69
C VAL A 65 -5.78 -2.03 -2.91
N LEU A 66 -6.54 -1.06 -3.44
CA LEU A 66 -7.73 -0.51 -2.77
C LEU A 66 -8.92 -1.48 -2.78
N ARG A 67 -8.90 -2.53 -3.61
CA ARG A 67 -9.95 -3.56 -3.67
C ARG A 67 -9.67 -4.78 -2.79
N CYS A 68 -8.47 -4.92 -2.24
CA CYS A 68 -8.14 -6.06 -1.38
C CYS A 68 -8.92 -6.04 -0.05
N GLU A 69 -9.13 -7.22 0.54
CA GLU A 69 -9.74 -7.38 1.85
C GLU A 69 -8.69 -7.09 2.94
N ALA A 70 -8.48 -5.81 3.21
CA ALA A 70 -7.43 -5.35 4.12
C ALA A 70 -7.59 -5.94 5.54
N TYR A 71 -6.55 -6.60 6.02
CA TYR A 71 -6.43 -7.14 7.38
C TYR A 71 -5.59 -6.24 8.29
N ILE A 72 -4.41 -5.81 7.83
CA ILE A 72 -3.54 -4.85 8.54
C ILE A 72 -3.15 -3.74 7.58
N LEU A 73 -3.25 -2.49 8.01
CA LEU A 73 -2.90 -1.31 7.22
C LEU A 73 -1.72 -0.57 7.85
N PHE A 74 -0.75 -0.22 7.02
CA PHE A 74 0.41 0.59 7.41
C PHE A 74 0.30 1.98 6.80
N TYR A 75 0.36 2.99 7.65
CA TYR A 75 0.32 4.40 7.27
C TYR A 75 1.55 5.14 7.81
N GLU A 76 2.06 6.08 7.02
CA GLU A 76 3.06 7.06 7.45
C GLU A 76 2.40 8.44 7.60
N LYS A 77 2.82 9.22 8.61
CA LYS A 77 2.39 10.62 8.75
C LYS A 77 3.05 11.46 7.65
N ILE A 78 2.28 12.37 7.03
CA ILE A 78 2.78 13.34 6.04
C ILE A 78 3.34 14.57 6.76
#